data_AF-A0A8B7NGL2-F1
#
_entry.id   AF-A0A8B7NGL2-F1
#
_cell.length_a   1.000
_cell.length_b   1.000
_cell.length_c   1.000
_cell.angle_alpha   90.00
_cell.angle_beta   90.00
_cell.angle_gamma   90.00
#
_symmetry.space_group_name_H-M   'P 1'
#
loop_
_entity.id
_entity.type
_entity.pdbx_description
1 polymer ?
#
loop_
_entity_poly.entity_id
_entity_poly.type
_entity_poly.pdbx_seq_one_letter_code
_entity_poly.pdbx_strand_id
1 'polypeptide(L)'
;MQGLSFASIKKHPSLIPLYFCLGAGCLMATLYTARLALKNPDVSWNRKVDPNEAYRTKQYKFFNQHINWDEYKNPAPRYDEKED
;
A
#
# COMPACT_ATOMS: atom_id res chain seq x y z
N MET A 1 3.24 -28.48 20.87
CA MET A 1 4.45 -28.14 20.09
C MET A 1 5.28 -27.15 20.89
N GLN A 2 6.53 -27.48 21.22
CA GLN A 2 7.44 -26.55 21.90
C GLN A 2 7.71 -25.36 20.95
N GLY A 3 7.61 -24.13 21.44
CA GLY A 3 7.81 -22.91 20.66
C GLY A 3 6.57 -22.03 20.44
N LEU A 4 5.36 -22.57 20.47
CA LEU A 4 4.13 -21.79 20.19
C LEU A 4 3.49 -21.11 21.41
N SER A 5 3.94 -21.40 22.63
CA SER A 5 3.42 -20.76 23.85
C SER A 5 4.37 -19.67 24.35
N PHE A 6 3.80 -18.62 24.94
CA PHE A 6 4.57 -17.54 25.57
C PHE A 6 5.55 -18.05 26.65
N ALA A 7 5.23 -19.17 27.30
CA ALA A 7 6.11 -19.82 28.27
C ALA A 7 7.33 -20.48 27.61
N SER A 8 7.20 -20.96 26.37
CA SER A 8 8.28 -21.60 25.62
C SER A 8 9.26 -20.57 25.04
N ILE A 9 8.77 -19.40 24.64
CA ILE A 9 9.60 -18.28 24.14
C ILE A 9 10.49 -17.72 25.25
N LYS A 10 9.99 -17.60 26.49
CA LYS A 10 10.78 -17.15 27.63
C LYS A 10 11.89 -18.15 28.04
N LYS A 11 11.71 -19.45 27.77
CA LYS A 11 12.72 -20.48 28.06
C LYS A 11 13.89 -20.47 27.06
N HIS A 12 13.67 -19.98 25.84
CA HIS A 12 14.66 -19.98 24.77
C HIS A 12 14.74 -18.58 24.13
N PRO A 13 15.51 -17.65 24.71
CA PRO A 13 15.58 -16.27 24.24
C PRO A 13 16.17 -16.13 22.82
N SER A 14 16.90 -17.15 22.34
CA SER A 14 17.41 -17.22 20.97
C SER A 14 16.33 -17.26 19.89
N LEU A 15 15.08 -17.62 20.23
CA LEU A 15 13.95 -17.65 19.28
C LEU A 15 13.31 -16.27 19.07
N ILE A 16 13.55 -15.30 19.96
CA ILE A 16 12.99 -13.95 19.88
C ILE A 16 13.34 -13.24 18.55
N PRO A 17 14.62 -13.20 18.10
CA PRO A 17 14.96 -12.57 16.83
C PRO A 17 14.31 -13.25 15.61
N LEU A 18 14.11 -14.57 15.65
CA LEU A 18 13.43 -15.31 14.59
C LEU A 18 11.96 -14.88 14.48
N TYR A 19 11.25 -14.85 15.62
CA TYR A 19 9.85 -14.40 15.65
C TYR A 19 9.70 -12.92 15.29
N PHE A 20 10.68 -12.10 15.62
CA PHE A 20 10.70 -10.69 15.22
C PHE A 20 10.77 -10.56 13.70
N CYS A 21 11.71 -11.24 13.03
CA CYS A 21 11.82 -11.21 11.57
C CYS A 21 10.55 -11.76 10.88
N LEU A 22 9.98 -12.84 11.41
CA LEU A 22 8.73 -13.40 10.92
C LEU A 22 7.56 -12.41 11.06
N GLY A 23 7.38 -11.86 12.25
CA GLY A 23 6.33 -10.88 12.54
C GLY A 23 6.48 -9.61 11.70
N ALA A 24 7.71 -9.10 11.57
CA ALA A 24 8.03 -7.96 10.72
C ALA A 24 7.70 -8.25 9.24
N GLY A 25 8.04 -9.43 8.74
CA GLY A 25 7.72 -9.86 7.38
C GLY A 25 6.20 -9.94 7.13
N CYS A 26 5.46 -10.58 8.03
CA CYS A 26 4.00 -10.66 7.93
C CYS A 26 3.33 -9.28 8.02
N LEU A 27 3.79 -8.41 8.92
CA LEU A 27 3.30 -7.03 9.02
C LEU A 27 3.59 -6.24 7.75
N MET A 28 4.81 -6.30 7.22
CA MET A 28 5.17 -5.56 6.02
C MET A 28 4.39 -6.04 4.78
N ALA A 29 4.19 -7.36 4.65
CA ALA A 29 3.38 -7.92 3.57
C ALA A 29 1.91 -7.50 3.64
N THR A 30 1.31 -7.55 4.83
CA THR A 30 -0.10 -7.14 5.03
C THR A 30 -0.28 -5.64 4.81
N LEU A 31 0.63 -4.81 5.34
CA LEU A 31 0.61 -3.36 5.13
C LEU A 31 0.76 -2.99 3.66
N TYR A 32 1.70 -3.61 2.93
CA TYR A 32 1.89 -3.31 1.52
C TYR A 32 0.69 -3.76 0.66
N THR A 33 0.12 -4.92 0.97
CA THR A 33 -1.08 -5.42 0.28
C THR A 33 -2.29 -4.51 0.56
N ALA A 34 -2.50 -4.10 1.81
CA ALA A 34 -3.56 -3.17 2.17
C ALA A 34 -3.37 -1.80 1.48
N ARG A 35 -2.12 -1.32 1.41
CA ARG A 35 -1.77 -0.09 0.68
C ARG A 35 -2.11 -0.21 -0.81
N LEU A 36 -1.78 -1.33 -1.45
CA LEU A 36 -2.13 -1.57 -2.86
C LEU A 36 -3.64 -1.64 -3.07
N ALA A 37 -4.37 -2.28 -2.16
CA ALA A 37 -5.82 -2.38 -2.26
C ALA A 37 -6.53 -1.03 -2.13
N LEU A 38 -5.99 -0.10 -1.33
CA LEU A 38 -6.62 1.19 -1.05
C LEU A 38 -6.08 2.35 -1.91
N LYS A 39 -4.80 2.30 -2.31
CA LYS A 39 -4.08 3.39 -2.99
C LYS A 39 -3.52 2.95 -4.34
N ASN A 40 -4.37 2.37 -5.20
CA ASN A 40 -4.04 2.02 -6.58
C ASN A 40 -5.21 2.44 -7.52
N PRO A 41 -4.96 3.10 -8.66
CA PRO A 41 -6.00 3.34 -9.67
C PRO A 41 -6.65 2.07 -10.22
N ASP A 42 -5.95 0.93 -10.28
CA ASP A 42 -6.51 -0.31 -10.86
C ASP A 42 -7.63 -0.92 -10.01
N VAL A 43 -7.71 -0.56 -8.72
CA VAL A 43 -8.67 -1.11 -7.76
C VAL A 43 -9.49 0.02 -7.16
N SER A 44 -10.71 0.22 -7.66
CA SER A 44 -11.64 1.21 -7.11
C SER A 44 -12.72 0.55 -6.25
N TRP A 45 -12.80 0.99 -4.99
CA TRP A 45 -13.92 0.70 -4.10
C TRP A 45 -15.11 1.63 -4.33
N ASN A 46 -14.90 2.74 -5.04
CA ASN A 46 -15.94 3.72 -5.34
C ASN A 46 -16.48 3.51 -6.76
N ARG A 47 -17.79 3.28 -6.88
CA ARG A 47 -18.47 3.03 -8.17
C ARG A 47 -18.89 4.31 -8.89
N LYS A 48 -18.79 5.48 -8.25
CA LYS A 48 -19.31 6.75 -8.80
C LYS A 48 -18.27 7.60 -9.53
N VAL A 49 -16.99 7.39 -9.24
CA VAL A 49 -15.89 8.22 -9.75
C VAL A 49 -14.96 7.32 -10.54
N ASP A 50 -14.56 7.78 -11.73
CA ASP A 50 -13.56 7.06 -12.53
C ASP A 50 -12.23 7.02 -11.76
N PRO A 51 -11.65 5.83 -11.52
CA PRO A 51 -10.38 5.71 -10.82
C PRO A 51 -9.24 6.51 -11.47
N ASN A 52 -9.23 6.66 -12.80
CA ASN A 52 -8.18 7.35 -13.52
C ASN A 52 -8.21 8.87 -13.26
N GLU A 53 -9.40 9.45 -13.17
CA GLU A 53 -9.57 10.87 -12.83
C GLU A 53 -9.28 11.14 -11.35
N ALA A 54 -9.67 10.22 -10.46
CA ALA A 54 -9.42 10.36 -9.02
C ALA A 54 -7.91 10.38 -8.64
N TYR A 55 -7.07 9.79 -9.48
CA TYR A 55 -5.61 9.72 -9.32
C TYR A 55 -4.82 10.59 -10.31
N ARG A 56 -5.49 11.47 -11.06
CA ARG A 56 -4.88 12.26 -12.14
C ARG A 56 -3.64 13.08 -11.75
N THR A 57 -3.69 13.73 -10.60
CA THR A 57 -2.60 14.56 -10.05
C THR A 57 -1.94 13.93 -8.82
N LYS A 58 -2.36 12.72 -8.44
CA LYS A 58 -1.88 12.07 -7.22
C LYS A 58 -0.78 11.08 -7.56
N GLN A 59 0.24 11.06 -6.72
CA GLN A 59 1.28 10.05 -6.79
C GLN A 59 0.73 8.68 -6.35
N TYR A 60 0.58 7.75 -7.30
CA TYR A 60 0.25 6.36 -6.98
C TYR A 60 1.47 5.51 -6.60
N LYS A 61 2.69 5.90 -7.00
CA LYS A 61 3.93 5.17 -6.66
C LYS A 61 4.32 5.43 -5.21
N PHE A 62 4.79 4.40 -4.50
CA PHE A 62 5.13 4.55 -3.08
C PHE A 62 6.29 5.53 -2.87
N PHE A 63 7.28 5.50 -3.76
CA PHE A 63 8.35 6.49 -3.84
C PHE A 63 8.50 6.97 -5.28
N ASN A 64 8.64 8.29 -5.43
CA ASN A 64 9.02 8.93 -6.67
C ASN A 64 9.85 10.16 -6.31
N GLN A 65 11.06 10.25 -6.86
CA GLN A 65 12.00 11.34 -6.62
C GLN A 65 12.10 12.28 -7.83
N HIS A 66 11.51 11.90 -8.97
CA HIS A 66 11.76 12.55 -10.26
C HIS A 66 10.62 13.46 -10.72
N ILE A 67 9.40 13.27 -10.22
CA ILE A 67 8.22 14.03 -10.66
C ILE A 67 7.66 14.80 -9.48
N ASN A 68 7.54 16.12 -9.65
CA ASN A 68 6.80 16.99 -8.74
C ASN A 68 5.31 16.87 -9.07
N TRP A 69 4.56 16.11 -8.27
CA TRP A 69 3.14 15.87 -8.52
C TRP A 69 2.25 17.08 -8.30
N ASP A 70 2.71 18.04 -7.48
CA ASP A 70 2.00 19.31 -7.25
C ASP A 70 1.92 20.18 -8.52
N GLU A 71 2.94 20.07 -9.39
CA GLU A 71 3.03 20.80 -10.65
C GLU A 71 2.69 19.93 -11.88
N TYR A 72 2.53 18.62 -11.68
CA TYR A 72 2.33 17.67 -12.76
C TYR A 72 0.95 17.83 -13.40
N LYS A 73 0.94 18.12 -14.70
CA LYS A 73 -0.28 18.15 -15.53
C LYS A 73 -0.35 16.88 -16.36
N ASN A 74 -1.38 16.07 -16.11
CA ASN A 74 -1.64 14.87 -16.91
C ASN A 74 -2.09 15.28 -18.34
N PRO A 75 -1.38 14.83 -19.40
CA PRO A 75 -1.71 15.16 -20.79
C PRO A 75 -2.96 14.46 -21.33
N ALA A 76 -3.50 13.45 -20.64
CA ALA A 76 -4.75 12.80 -21.02
C ALA A 76 -5.92 13.82 -21.00
N PRO A 77 -6.98 13.63 -21.81
CA PRO A 77 -8.18 14.47 -21.72
C PRO A 77 -8.89 14.31 -20.36
N ARG A 78 -9.77 15.25 -20.00
CA ARG A 78 -10.67 15.15 -18.83
C ARG A 78 -11.94 14.45 -19.29
N TYR A 79 -12.28 13.31 -18.70
CA TYR A 79 -13.49 12.58 -19.06
C TYR A 79 -14.74 13.03 -18.28
N ASP A 80 -14.54 13.68 -17.13
CA ASP A 80 -15.63 14.20 -16.28
C ASP A 80 -16.24 15.50 -16.82
N GLU A 81 -15.47 16.27 -17.59
CA GLU A 81 -15.92 17.48 -18.27
C GLU A 81 -16.51 17.05 -19.61
N LYS A 82 -17.84 16.87 -19.66
CA LYS A 82 -18.54 16.70 -20.95
C LYS A 82 -18.34 17.99 -21.75
N GLU A 83 -17.74 17.90 -22.93
CA GLU A 83 -17.76 18.99 -23.92
C GLU A 83 -19.23 19.36 -24.18
N ASP A 84 -19.62 20.58 -23.81
CA ASP A 84 -20.82 21.25 -24.30
C ASP A 84 -20.64 21.67 -25.77
#